data_AF-A0A378QW75-F1
#
_entry.id   AF-A0A378QW75-F1
#
_cell.length_a   1.000
_cell.length_b   1.000
_cell.length_c   1.000
_cell.angle_alpha   90.00
_cell.angle_beta   90.00
_cell.angle_gamma   90.00
#
_symmetry.space_group_name_H-M   'P 1'
#
loop_
_entity.id
_entity.type
_entity.pdbx_description
1 polymer ?
#
loop_
_entity_poly.entity_id
_entity_poly.type
_entity_poly.pdbx_seq_one_letter_code
_entity_poly.pdbx_strand_id
1 'polypeptide(L)'
;MKSYALIPVGTALVLTLLTACGHSGGDHATSANADIHANEQLGTTWGDEIRSPSKHVSVTYLSDDPIDQNVVRYAAKAFTGKTLNSVSLHHGKVNLSFTDDNGNTLPITRENSDYYLSATEGQKYTLRYTNTSDNTYAIIASVDGLNVITGERASVHGSSYILNPHATLLIEGFRKNDSAVAGFTFGKPEQSYANHSDNGSIDNTGVIGTAIYEVRLDDESTPKFAPPPNSKPNTQPQAFPADK
;
A
#
# COMPACT_ATOMS: atom_id res chain seq x y z
N MET A 1 15.24 -0.35 -0.62
CA MET A 1 13.87 -0.07 -0.16
C MET A 1 13.56 -1.02 1.01
N LYS A 2 12.92 -0.57 2.09
CA LYS A 2 12.48 -1.47 3.17
C LYS A 2 11.05 -1.96 2.88
N SER A 3 10.79 -3.22 3.18
CA SER A 3 9.49 -3.85 2.90
C SER A 3 8.88 -4.43 4.17
N TYR A 4 7.58 -4.26 4.33
CA TYR A 4 6.85 -4.66 5.54
C TYR A 4 5.65 -5.54 5.19
N ALA A 5 5.47 -6.65 5.90
CA ALA A 5 4.25 -7.43 5.83
C ALA A 5 3.36 -7.09 7.03
N LEU A 6 2.07 -6.80 6.79
CA LEU A 6 1.10 -6.72 7.88
C LEU A 6 0.83 -8.11 8.44
N ILE A 7 0.66 -8.17 9.75
CA ILE A 7 0.27 -9.39 10.46
C ILE A 7 -1.25 -9.33 10.65
N PRO A 8 -2.01 -10.27 10.06
CA PRO A 8 -3.46 -10.27 10.17
C PRO A 8 -3.90 -10.26 11.64
N VAL A 9 -4.72 -9.30 12.00
CA VAL A 9 -5.44 -9.27 13.28
C VAL A 9 -6.82 -9.82 12.95
N GLY A 10 -7.12 -11.04 13.39
CA GLY A 10 -8.14 -11.90 12.79
C GLY A 10 -9.48 -11.21 12.49
N THR A 11 -9.91 -11.21 11.22
CA THR A 11 -11.31 -11.07 10.83
C THR A 11 -11.53 -11.75 9.47
N ALA A 12 -12.63 -12.49 9.36
CA ALA A 12 -12.95 -13.38 8.25
C ALA A 12 -13.30 -12.63 6.96
N LEU A 13 -12.81 -13.16 5.83
CA LEU A 13 -12.98 -12.64 4.48
C LEU A 13 -14.34 -13.08 3.90
N VAL A 14 -15.16 -12.13 3.44
CA VAL A 14 -16.33 -12.40 2.57
C VAL A 14 -15.98 -12.00 1.14
N LEU A 15 -16.15 -12.94 0.21
CA LEU A 15 -15.79 -12.83 -1.20
C LEU A 15 -17.04 -12.50 -2.02
N THR A 16 -17.06 -11.37 -2.73
CA THR A 16 -18.06 -11.05 -3.75
C THR A 16 -17.37 -10.78 -5.08
N LEU A 17 -17.85 -11.47 -6.13
CA LEU A 17 -17.39 -11.36 -7.51
C LEU A 17 -18.32 -10.42 -8.28
N LEU A 18 -17.76 -9.38 -8.93
CA LEU A 18 -18.42 -8.70 -10.03
C LEU A 18 -17.42 -8.38 -11.15
N THR A 19 -17.88 -8.61 -12.38
CA THR A 19 -17.13 -8.46 -13.62
C THR A 19 -17.65 -7.24 -14.37
N ALA A 20 -16.77 -6.35 -14.84
CA ALA A 20 -17.11 -5.39 -15.91
C ALA A 20 -15.83 -4.88 -16.60
N CYS A 21 -15.82 -4.91 -17.95
CA CYS A 21 -14.76 -4.35 -18.80
C CYS A 21 -15.32 -3.26 -19.72
N GLY A 22 -14.46 -2.30 -20.05
CA GLY A 22 -14.66 -1.32 -21.12
C GLY A 22 -13.65 -0.17 -21.00
N HIS A 23 -12.68 -0.11 -21.92
CA HIS A 23 -11.65 0.93 -22.05
C HIS A 23 -11.79 1.63 -23.40
N SER A 24 -11.72 2.97 -23.40
CA SER A 24 -11.37 3.79 -24.56
C SER A 24 -10.81 5.13 -24.06
N GLY A 25 -9.60 5.48 -24.51
CA GLY A 25 -8.92 6.74 -24.20
C GLY A 25 -9.39 7.90 -25.08
N GLY A 26 -9.18 9.11 -24.59
CA GLY A 26 -9.45 10.38 -25.30
C GLY A 26 -8.79 11.56 -24.58
N ASP A 27 -8.31 12.52 -25.38
CA ASP A 27 -7.38 13.60 -25.07
C ASP A 27 -7.84 14.65 -24.05
N HIS A 28 -6.85 15.26 -23.38
CA HIS A 28 -6.98 16.20 -22.27
C HIS A 28 -7.45 17.60 -22.68
N ALA A 29 -8.72 17.90 -22.43
CA ALA A 29 -9.11 19.22 -21.94
C ALA A 29 -8.84 19.27 -20.43
N THR A 30 -8.38 20.40 -19.88
CA THR A 30 -8.31 20.59 -18.43
C THR A 30 -9.71 20.45 -17.87
N SER A 31 -9.94 19.35 -17.17
CA SER A 31 -11.23 18.96 -16.65
C SER A 31 -11.72 19.92 -15.57
N ALA A 32 -13.04 20.19 -15.54
CA ALA A 32 -13.69 20.88 -14.44
C ALA A 32 -13.53 20.14 -13.09
N ASN A 33 -13.27 18.83 -13.11
CA ASN A 33 -12.94 18.06 -11.90
C ASN A 33 -11.55 18.44 -11.35
N ALA A 34 -10.60 18.83 -12.19
CA ALA A 34 -9.24 19.19 -11.76
C ALA A 34 -9.17 20.57 -11.08
N ASP A 35 -10.15 21.45 -11.31
CA ASP A 35 -10.27 22.74 -10.63
C ASP A 35 -10.90 22.56 -9.24
N ILE A 36 -10.08 22.45 -8.20
CA ILE A 36 -10.54 22.27 -6.82
C ILE A 36 -10.56 23.64 -6.13
N HIS A 37 -11.74 24.07 -5.68
CA HIS A 37 -11.86 25.33 -4.94
C HIS A 37 -11.28 25.19 -3.52
N ALA A 38 -10.82 26.30 -2.94
CA ALA A 38 -10.21 26.30 -1.61
C ALA A 38 -11.12 25.74 -0.50
N ASN A 39 -12.44 25.92 -0.62
CA ASN A 39 -13.43 25.35 0.31
C ASN A 39 -13.74 23.87 0.05
N GLU A 40 -13.33 23.33 -1.10
CA GLU A 40 -13.44 21.91 -1.45
C GLU A 40 -12.13 21.15 -1.14
N GLN A 41 -11.01 21.85 -1.00
CA GLN A 41 -9.71 21.24 -0.77
C GLN A 41 -9.69 20.51 0.58
N LEU A 42 -9.26 19.25 0.55
CA LEU A 42 -9.05 18.42 1.73
C LEU A 42 -7.63 17.86 1.75
N GLY A 43 -7.14 17.63 2.95
CA GLY A 43 -5.96 16.82 3.25
C GLY A 43 -6.32 15.68 4.21
N THR A 44 -5.29 15.03 4.74
CA THR A 44 -5.39 13.96 5.72
C THR A 44 -4.85 14.41 7.07
N THR A 45 -5.67 14.27 8.10
CA THR A 45 -5.31 14.54 9.49
C THR A 45 -5.04 13.24 10.25
N TRP A 46 -4.38 13.36 11.40
CA TRP A 46 -4.16 12.23 12.30
C TRP A 46 -5.45 11.93 13.07
N GLY A 47 -5.98 10.72 12.88
CA GLY A 47 -7.05 10.16 13.68
C GLY A 47 -6.53 9.35 14.87
N ASP A 48 -7.41 8.50 15.38
CA ASP A 48 -7.12 7.62 16.52
C ASP A 48 -5.96 6.66 16.23
N GLU A 49 -5.28 6.20 17.27
CA GLU A 49 -4.31 5.12 17.15
C GLU A 49 -5.02 3.79 16.86
N ILE A 50 -4.62 3.12 15.79
CA ILE A 50 -5.17 1.82 15.36
C ILE A 50 -4.08 0.77 15.49
N ARG A 51 -4.41 -0.37 16.09
CA ARG A 51 -3.51 -1.52 16.19
C ARG A 51 -3.33 -2.15 14.81
N SER A 52 -2.14 -2.03 14.26
CA SER A 52 -1.77 -2.53 12.94
C SER A 52 -0.36 -3.14 12.98
N PRO A 53 -0.22 -4.38 13.47
CA PRO A 53 1.09 -5.02 13.61
C PRO A 53 1.70 -5.34 12.25
N SER A 54 2.99 -5.10 12.12
CA SER A 54 3.77 -5.36 10.92
C SER A 54 5.13 -5.94 11.28
N LYS A 55 5.76 -6.59 10.31
CA LYS A 55 7.15 -7.04 10.42
C LYS A 55 7.90 -6.69 9.16
N HIS A 56 9.20 -6.41 9.32
CA HIS A 56 10.10 -6.31 8.19
C HIS A 56 10.21 -7.65 7.47
N VAL A 57 10.30 -7.63 6.14
CA VAL A 57 10.49 -8.81 5.30
C VAL A 57 11.52 -8.53 4.21
N SER A 58 12.39 -9.51 3.97
CA SER A 58 13.39 -9.47 2.90
C SER A 58 12.72 -9.85 1.57
N VAL A 59 12.92 -9.02 0.54
CA VAL A 59 12.34 -9.25 -0.78
C VAL A 59 13.32 -8.89 -1.89
N THR A 60 13.25 -9.64 -2.98
CA THR A 60 13.91 -9.33 -4.24
C THR A 60 12.91 -8.67 -5.19
N TYR A 61 13.18 -7.42 -5.57
CA TYR A 61 12.44 -6.70 -6.61
C TYR A 61 12.81 -7.26 -7.99
N LEU A 62 11.82 -7.48 -8.86
CA LEU A 62 12.04 -8.07 -10.19
C LEU A 62 12.36 -7.05 -11.29
N SER A 63 12.24 -5.77 -10.97
CA SER A 63 12.50 -4.63 -11.85
C SER A 63 13.00 -3.44 -11.02
N ASP A 64 13.79 -2.58 -11.65
CA ASP A 64 14.24 -1.31 -11.05
C ASP A 64 13.14 -0.24 -11.09
N ASP A 65 12.26 -0.31 -12.08
CA ASP A 65 11.10 0.57 -12.26
C ASP A 65 9.79 -0.12 -11.83
N PRO A 66 8.80 0.65 -11.33
CA PRO A 66 7.51 0.10 -10.96
C PRO A 66 6.77 -0.42 -12.19
N ILE A 67 6.09 -1.57 -12.02
CA ILE A 67 5.30 -2.21 -13.07
C ILE A 67 3.93 -1.54 -13.29
N ASP A 68 3.50 -0.71 -12.34
CA ASP A 68 2.36 0.19 -12.48
C ASP A 68 2.43 1.35 -11.47
N GLN A 69 1.84 2.48 -11.84
CA GLN A 69 1.72 3.67 -10.99
C GLN A 69 0.34 4.31 -11.17
N ASN A 70 -0.24 4.79 -10.07
CA ASN A 70 -1.53 5.45 -10.11
C ASN A 70 -1.61 6.61 -9.12
N VAL A 71 -2.44 7.60 -9.48
CA VAL A 71 -2.78 8.74 -8.65
C VAL A 71 -4.30 8.85 -8.55
N VAL A 72 -4.79 9.02 -7.33
CA VAL A 72 -6.18 9.37 -7.03
C VAL A 72 -6.17 10.73 -6.33
N ARG A 73 -6.93 11.69 -6.87
CA ARG A 73 -7.15 12.99 -6.22
C ARG A 73 -8.39 12.91 -5.35
N TYR A 74 -8.42 13.58 -4.21
CA TYR A 74 -9.60 13.63 -3.37
C TYR A 74 -9.90 15.06 -2.90
N ALA A 75 -11.19 15.36 -2.72
CA ALA A 75 -11.68 16.66 -2.28
C ALA A 75 -13.12 16.53 -1.77
N ALA A 76 -13.60 17.56 -1.05
CA ALA A 76 -15.01 17.76 -0.69
C ALA A 76 -15.83 18.22 -1.89
N LYS A 77 -15.75 17.47 -3.00
CA LYS A 77 -16.33 17.81 -4.29
C LYS A 77 -17.13 16.63 -4.85
N ALA A 78 -18.29 16.94 -5.43
CA ALA A 78 -19.05 15.99 -6.23
C ALA A 78 -18.47 15.97 -7.65
N PHE A 79 -17.59 15.00 -7.93
CA PHE A 79 -16.99 14.84 -9.24
C PHE A 79 -18.00 14.29 -10.25
N THR A 80 -17.83 14.67 -11.53
CA THR A 80 -18.67 14.18 -12.62
C THR A 80 -17.90 13.18 -13.48
N GLY A 81 -18.50 12.04 -13.83
CA GLY A 81 -17.86 11.01 -14.65
C GLY A 81 -18.43 9.63 -14.39
N LYS A 82 -17.66 8.59 -14.72
CA LYS A 82 -18.03 7.20 -14.46
C LYS A 82 -17.71 6.85 -13.01
N THR A 83 -18.73 6.52 -12.22
CA THR A 83 -18.53 6.00 -10.87
C THR A 83 -18.00 4.57 -10.90
N LEU A 84 -16.99 4.31 -10.09
CA LEU A 84 -16.32 3.04 -9.88
C LEU A 84 -16.25 2.76 -8.37
N ASN A 85 -16.21 1.48 -8.02
CA ASN A 85 -15.97 1.04 -6.63
C ASN A 85 -14.46 0.81 -6.37
N SER A 86 -13.66 0.65 -7.42
CA SER A 86 -12.22 0.44 -7.32
C SER A 86 -11.48 0.91 -8.58
N VAL A 87 -10.20 1.22 -8.41
CA VAL A 87 -9.22 1.40 -9.47
C VAL A 87 -8.58 0.05 -9.76
N SER A 88 -8.66 -0.40 -11.01
CA SER A 88 -7.95 -1.61 -11.47
C SER A 88 -6.53 -1.26 -11.87
N LEU A 89 -5.56 -1.79 -11.13
CA LEU A 89 -4.14 -1.63 -11.31
C LEU A 89 -3.53 -2.93 -11.83
N HIS A 90 -2.41 -2.79 -12.55
CA HIS A 90 -1.63 -3.85 -13.16
C HIS A 90 -2.53 -4.85 -13.91
N HIS A 91 -3.27 -4.33 -14.89
CA HIS A 91 -4.22 -5.11 -15.70
C HIS A 91 -5.30 -5.84 -14.86
N GLY A 92 -5.71 -5.27 -13.73
CA GLY A 92 -6.75 -5.82 -12.85
C GLY A 92 -6.26 -6.88 -11.86
N LYS A 93 -4.96 -7.17 -11.82
CA LYS A 93 -4.36 -8.07 -10.83
C LYS A 93 -4.32 -7.47 -9.42
N VAL A 94 -4.31 -6.14 -9.32
CA VAL A 94 -4.43 -5.40 -8.06
C VAL A 94 -5.59 -4.43 -8.17
N ASN A 95 -6.47 -4.41 -7.17
CA ASN A 95 -7.57 -3.45 -7.11
C ASN A 95 -7.41 -2.56 -5.89
N LEU A 96 -7.45 -1.24 -6.09
CA LEU A 96 -7.46 -0.24 -5.03
C LEU A 96 -8.89 0.27 -4.83
N SER A 97 -9.44 0.08 -3.64
CA SER A 97 -10.69 0.68 -3.18
C SER A 97 -10.46 1.51 -1.91
N PHE A 98 -11.34 2.45 -1.63
CA PHE A 98 -11.34 3.20 -0.37
C PHE A 98 -12.56 2.78 0.43
N THR A 99 -12.42 2.55 1.73
CA THR A 99 -13.54 2.14 2.59
C THR A 99 -13.67 3.05 3.80
N ASP A 100 -14.89 3.27 4.30
CA ASP A 100 -15.13 3.88 5.60
C ASP A 100 -14.87 2.90 6.76
N ASP A 101 -15.07 3.37 8.00
CA ASP A 101 -14.93 2.55 9.23
C ASP A 101 -15.89 1.36 9.30
N ASN A 102 -17.00 1.39 8.56
CA ASN A 102 -17.96 0.30 8.49
C ASN A 102 -17.63 -0.70 7.37
N GLY A 103 -16.54 -0.47 6.62
CA GLY A 103 -16.14 -1.26 5.46
C GLY A 103 -16.93 -0.93 4.18
N ASN A 104 -17.77 0.11 4.17
CA ASN A 104 -18.48 0.53 2.97
C ASN A 104 -17.50 1.15 2.00
N THR A 105 -17.61 0.81 0.72
CA THR A 105 -16.75 1.38 -0.31
C THR A 105 -17.15 2.82 -0.62
N LEU A 106 -16.16 3.72 -0.65
CA LEU A 106 -16.33 5.10 -1.07
C LEU A 106 -16.27 5.19 -2.60
N PRO A 107 -17.15 6.00 -3.22
CA PRO A 107 -17.24 6.08 -4.68
C PRO A 107 -16.04 6.81 -5.27
N ILE A 108 -15.47 6.24 -6.33
CA ILE A 108 -14.41 6.85 -7.14
C ILE A 108 -15.02 7.27 -8.48
N THR A 109 -14.86 8.51 -8.85
CA THR A 109 -15.23 9.01 -10.18
C THR A 109 -14.03 8.93 -11.10
N ARG A 110 -14.18 8.22 -12.21
CA ARG A 110 -13.22 8.22 -13.31
C ARG A 110 -13.69 9.16 -14.41
N GLU A 111 -12.79 10.03 -14.82
CA GLU A 111 -12.96 10.85 -16.01
C GLU A 111 -11.67 10.73 -16.82
N ASN A 112 -11.78 10.27 -18.07
CA ASN A 112 -10.64 9.91 -18.90
C ASN A 112 -9.69 8.93 -18.18
N SER A 113 -8.44 9.35 -17.93
CA SER A 113 -7.42 8.56 -17.22
C SER A 113 -7.28 8.95 -15.75
N ASP A 114 -8.02 9.96 -15.30
CA ASP A 114 -7.92 10.52 -13.95
C ASP A 114 -8.97 9.90 -13.02
N TYR A 115 -8.58 9.77 -11.75
CA TYR A 115 -9.41 9.20 -10.70
C TYR A 115 -9.60 10.22 -9.58
N TYR A 116 -10.86 10.40 -9.18
CA TYR A 116 -11.28 11.37 -8.19
C TYR A 116 -12.12 10.70 -7.11
N LEU A 117 -11.72 10.83 -5.84
CA LEU A 117 -12.44 10.33 -4.68
C LEU A 117 -13.20 11.49 -4.02
N SER A 118 -14.52 11.42 -4.03
CA SER A 118 -15.35 12.36 -3.26
C SER A 118 -15.20 12.03 -1.78
N ALA A 119 -14.70 12.99 -1.01
CA ALA A 119 -14.41 12.85 0.41
C ALA A 119 -15.30 13.78 1.24
N THR A 120 -15.55 13.41 2.49
CA THR A 120 -16.27 14.24 3.46
C THR A 120 -15.33 14.62 4.60
N GLU A 121 -15.26 15.90 4.96
CA GLU A 121 -14.48 16.36 6.11
C GLU A 121 -14.88 15.58 7.38
N GLY A 122 -13.90 15.13 8.15
CA GLY A 122 -14.08 14.32 9.36
C GLY A 122 -14.34 12.83 9.13
N GLN A 123 -14.50 12.40 7.87
CA GLN A 123 -14.71 10.98 7.56
C GLN A 123 -13.38 10.22 7.60
N LYS A 124 -13.36 9.11 8.34
CA LYS A 124 -12.23 8.16 8.32
C LYS A 124 -12.27 7.30 7.07
N TYR A 125 -11.10 6.89 6.61
CA TYR A 125 -10.99 6.05 5.42
C TYR A 125 -9.78 5.12 5.47
N THR A 126 -9.89 4.00 4.75
CA THR A 126 -8.84 3.00 4.61
C THR A 126 -8.52 2.79 3.13
N LEU A 127 -7.24 2.69 2.79
CA LEU A 127 -6.81 2.22 1.47
C LEU A 127 -6.82 0.70 1.49
N ARG A 128 -7.67 0.08 0.67
CA ARG A 128 -7.81 -1.36 0.55
C ARG A 128 -7.28 -1.83 -0.79
N TYR A 129 -6.16 -2.54 -0.77
CA TYR A 129 -5.59 -3.20 -1.95
C TYR A 129 -5.95 -4.68 -1.92
N THR A 130 -6.51 -5.20 -3.01
CA THR A 130 -6.82 -6.62 -3.18
C THR A 130 -6.02 -7.20 -4.33
N ASN A 131 -5.28 -8.27 -4.08
CA ASN A 131 -4.57 -9.03 -5.10
C ASN A 131 -5.47 -10.17 -5.61
N THR A 132 -5.62 -10.29 -6.91
CA THR A 132 -6.42 -11.34 -7.58
C THR A 132 -5.54 -12.32 -8.36
N SER A 133 -4.23 -12.23 -8.20
CA SER A 133 -3.23 -13.02 -8.92
C SER A 133 -2.36 -13.86 -7.99
N ASP A 134 -1.56 -14.74 -8.59
CA ASP A 134 -0.63 -15.63 -7.91
C ASP A 134 0.73 -14.97 -7.57
N ASN A 135 0.96 -13.73 -8.01
CA ASN A 135 2.21 -13.00 -7.79
C ASN A 135 2.17 -12.19 -6.48
N THR A 136 3.34 -11.94 -5.89
CA THR A 136 3.50 -11.05 -4.74
C THR A 136 3.89 -9.65 -5.20
N TYR A 137 3.28 -8.63 -4.62
CA TYR A 137 3.58 -7.23 -4.95
C TYR A 137 4.09 -6.45 -3.75
N ALA A 138 5.03 -5.55 -4.00
CA ALA A 138 5.35 -4.46 -3.10
C ALA A 138 4.52 -3.23 -3.49
N ILE A 139 3.72 -2.74 -2.54
CA ILE A 139 2.86 -1.57 -2.69
C ILE A 139 3.51 -0.41 -1.94
N ILE A 140 4.00 0.57 -2.70
CA ILE A 140 4.45 1.84 -2.15
C ILE A 140 3.25 2.78 -2.24
N ALA A 141 2.70 3.14 -1.08
CA ALA A 141 1.56 4.04 -0.98
C ALA A 141 1.99 5.38 -0.36
N SER A 142 1.41 6.45 -0.87
CA SER A 142 1.55 7.79 -0.32
C SER A 142 0.21 8.48 -0.17
N VAL A 143 0.09 9.32 0.85
CA VAL A 143 -1.06 10.18 1.10
C VAL A 143 -0.52 11.58 1.36
N ASP A 144 -1.07 12.57 0.68
CA ASP A 144 -0.63 13.97 0.72
C ASP A 144 0.87 14.17 0.44
N GLY A 145 1.42 13.34 -0.45
CA GLY A 145 2.84 13.36 -0.80
C GLY A 145 3.77 12.76 0.26
N LEU A 146 3.25 12.13 1.30
CA LEU A 146 4.03 11.44 2.32
C LEU A 146 3.88 9.92 2.21
N ASN A 147 4.99 9.19 2.35
CA ASN A 147 4.96 7.73 2.40
C ASN A 147 4.24 7.27 3.67
N VAL A 148 3.27 6.37 3.53
CA VAL A 148 2.41 5.95 4.66
C VAL A 148 3.14 5.15 5.75
N ILE A 149 4.34 4.64 5.47
CA ILE A 149 5.18 3.90 6.42
C ILE A 149 6.16 4.83 7.14
N THR A 150 6.84 5.71 6.41
CA THR A 150 7.91 6.53 6.99
C THR A 150 7.45 7.92 7.41
N GLY A 151 6.34 8.43 6.88
CA GLY A 151 5.93 9.83 7.06
C GLY A 151 6.84 10.84 6.35
N GLU A 152 7.83 10.37 5.59
CA GLU A 152 8.75 11.20 4.81
C GLU A 152 8.18 11.46 3.41
N ARG A 153 8.81 12.38 2.67
CA ARG A 153 8.44 12.68 1.29
C ARG A 153 8.39 11.42 0.45
N ALA A 154 7.27 11.22 -0.24
CA ALA A 154 7.03 10.04 -1.04
C ALA A 154 8.01 9.93 -2.20
N SER A 155 8.41 8.70 -2.49
CA SER A 155 9.22 8.31 -3.64
C SER A 155 8.75 6.93 -4.10
N VAL A 156 8.78 6.68 -5.40
CA VAL A 156 8.52 5.36 -5.99
C VAL A 156 9.59 4.32 -5.64
N HIS A 157 10.65 4.72 -4.94
CA HIS A 157 11.67 3.85 -4.37
C HIS A 157 11.65 3.85 -2.82
N GLY A 158 10.54 4.32 -2.24
CA GLY A 158 10.32 4.39 -0.80
C GLY A 158 10.02 3.05 -0.14
N SER A 159 9.70 3.08 1.15
CA SER A 159 9.27 1.88 1.88
C SER A 159 7.92 1.37 1.38
N SER A 160 7.75 0.05 1.36
CA SER A 160 6.57 -0.63 0.81
C SER A 160 5.91 -1.59 1.79
N TYR A 161 4.62 -1.82 1.60
CA TYR A 161 3.92 -2.96 2.18
C TYR A 161 3.89 -4.12 1.18
N ILE A 162 3.95 -5.35 1.69
CA ILE A 162 3.82 -6.55 0.87
C ILE A 162 2.35 -6.97 0.78
N LEU A 163 1.90 -7.09 -0.46
CA LEU A 163 0.60 -7.62 -0.84
C LEU A 163 0.80 -9.04 -1.40
N ASN A 164 0.50 -10.03 -0.57
CA ASN A 164 0.62 -11.45 -0.92
C ASN A 164 -0.41 -11.88 -1.99
N PRO A 165 -0.19 -13.03 -2.66
CA PRO A 165 -1.15 -13.62 -3.57
C PRO A 165 -2.53 -13.78 -2.94
N HIS A 166 -3.59 -13.44 -3.67
CA HIS A 166 -4.99 -13.55 -3.22
C HIS A 166 -5.34 -12.85 -1.90
N ALA A 167 -4.47 -11.97 -1.41
CA ALA A 167 -4.62 -11.31 -0.12
C ALA A 167 -5.24 -9.91 -0.26
N THR A 168 -5.69 -9.38 0.87
CA THR A 168 -6.07 -7.97 1.03
C THR A 168 -5.08 -7.29 1.96
N LEU A 169 -4.60 -6.11 1.57
CA LEU A 169 -3.82 -5.18 2.38
C LEU A 169 -4.70 -3.99 2.75
N LEU A 170 -4.82 -3.71 4.05
CA LEU A 170 -5.54 -2.55 4.59
C LEU A 170 -4.52 -1.57 5.16
N ILE A 171 -4.46 -0.37 4.59
CA ILE A 171 -3.65 0.73 5.12
C ILE A 171 -4.61 1.75 5.73
N GLU A 172 -4.73 1.67 7.05
CA GLU A 172 -5.69 2.46 7.82
C GLU A 172 -5.12 3.82 8.27
N GLY A 173 -3.81 4.02 8.15
CA GLY A 173 -3.15 5.18 8.74
C GLY A 173 -1.66 5.32 8.43
N PHE A 174 -1.07 6.42 8.89
CA PHE A 174 0.38 6.64 8.89
C PHE A 174 1.02 5.81 10.00
N ARG A 175 2.06 5.04 9.69
CA ARG A 175 2.72 4.19 10.68
C ARG A 175 3.45 5.01 11.74
N LYS A 176 3.18 4.68 13.01
CA LYS A 176 3.87 5.27 14.18
C LYS A 176 5.02 4.39 14.66
N ASN A 177 4.81 3.08 14.64
CA ASN A 177 5.76 2.04 15.05
C ASN A 177 5.32 0.69 14.45
N ASP A 178 6.03 -0.39 14.73
CA ASP A 178 5.73 -1.71 14.15
C ASP A 178 4.36 -2.29 14.57
N SER A 179 3.74 -1.77 15.63
CA SER A 179 2.46 -2.27 16.18
C SER A 179 1.24 -1.41 15.86
N ALA A 180 1.42 -0.15 15.47
CA ALA A 180 0.32 0.81 15.38
C ALA A 180 0.51 1.89 14.29
N VAL A 181 -0.63 2.40 13.84
CA VAL A 181 -0.76 3.52 12.89
C VAL A 181 -1.62 4.63 13.52
N ALA A 182 -1.44 5.88 13.07
CA ALA A 182 -2.40 6.96 13.28
C ALA A 182 -3.41 6.94 12.13
N GLY A 183 -4.69 6.69 12.43
CA GLY A 183 -5.73 6.48 11.43
C GLY A 183 -5.90 7.66 10.48
N PHE A 184 -6.28 7.41 9.22
CA PHE A 184 -6.55 8.47 8.26
C PHE A 184 -7.95 9.05 8.48
N THR A 185 -8.01 10.38 8.56
CA THR A 185 -9.25 11.15 8.54
C THR A 185 -9.12 12.24 7.50
N PHE A 186 -10.13 12.42 6.63
CA PHE A 186 -10.17 13.58 5.75
C PHE A 186 -10.36 14.86 6.58
N GLY A 187 -9.60 15.90 6.33
CA GLY A 187 -9.72 17.16 7.06
C GLY A 187 -9.20 18.35 6.26
N LYS A 188 -9.28 19.54 6.84
CA LYS A 188 -8.82 20.75 6.15
C LYS A 188 -7.29 20.74 5.96
N PRO A 189 -6.78 21.30 4.85
CA PRO A 189 -5.35 21.39 4.60
C PRO A 189 -4.57 22.00 5.78
N GLU A 190 -5.11 23.05 6.40
CA GLU A 190 -4.51 23.72 7.57
C GLU A 190 -4.26 22.79 8.76
N GLN A 191 -5.00 21.68 8.86
CA GLN A 191 -4.87 20.66 9.91
C GLN A 191 -4.18 19.39 9.40
N SER A 192 -3.88 19.33 8.11
CA SER A 192 -3.32 18.14 7.47
C SER A 192 -1.88 17.89 7.92
N TYR A 193 -1.50 16.61 7.93
CA TYR A 193 -0.18 16.19 8.37
C TYR A 193 0.94 16.71 7.47
N ALA A 194 0.71 16.76 6.16
CA ALA A 194 1.68 17.29 5.20
C ALA A 194 2.03 18.76 5.49
N ASN A 195 1.11 19.55 6.04
CA ASN A 195 1.38 20.95 6.39
C ASN A 195 2.05 21.12 7.77
N HIS A 196 2.15 20.04 8.56
CA HIS A 196 2.85 20.01 9.86
C HIS A 196 4.14 19.19 9.83
N SER A 197 4.51 18.67 8.66
CA SER A 197 5.71 17.88 8.42
C SER A 197 6.70 18.73 7.64
N ASP A 198 7.96 18.81 8.11
CA ASP A 198 9.06 19.45 7.38
C ASP A 198 9.26 18.86 5.97
N ASN A 199 8.71 17.66 5.73
CA ASN A 199 8.84 16.90 4.49
C ASN A 199 7.61 16.95 3.59
N GLY A 200 6.49 17.50 4.05
CA GLY A 200 5.26 17.61 3.27
C GLY A 200 5.30 18.76 2.26
N SER A 201 4.33 18.79 1.36
CA SER A 201 4.12 19.90 0.43
C SER A 201 2.62 20.12 0.27
N ILE A 202 2.19 21.38 0.39
CA ILE A 202 0.79 21.76 0.17
C ILE A 202 0.31 21.43 -1.25
N ASP A 203 1.23 21.38 -2.21
CA ASP A 203 0.94 21.03 -3.61
C ASP A 203 0.46 19.58 -3.78
N ASN A 204 0.78 18.71 -2.82
CA ASN A 204 0.37 17.30 -2.85
C ASN A 204 -0.82 17.02 -1.93
N THR A 205 -1.35 18.02 -1.21
CA THR A 205 -2.55 17.87 -0.39
C THR A 205 -3.73 17.45 -1.27
N GLY A 206 -4.46 16.41 -0.85
CA GLY A 206 -5.56 15.88 -1.64
C GLY A 206 -5.12 14.82 -2.66
N VAL A 207 -3.92 14.24 -2.51
CA VAL A 207 -3.36 13.29 -3.47
C VAL A 207 -2.97 11.98 -2.80
N ILE A 208 -3.46 10.87 -3.35
CA ILE A 208 -3.09 9.51 -2.97
C ILE A 208 -2.32 8.89 -4.14
N GLY A 209 -1.11 8.44 -3.88
CA GLY A 209 -0.21 7.84 -4.86
C GLY A 209 0.05 6.37 -4.57
N THR A 210 0.16 5.58 -5.63
CA THR A 210 0.53 4.15 -5.59
C THR A 210 1.60 3.86 -6.61
N ALA A 211 2.65 3.14 -6.22
CA ALA A 211 3.55 2.44 -7.12
C ALA A 211 3.59 0.95 -6.77
N ILE A 212 3.54 0.09 -7.79
CA ILE A 212 3.53 -1.36 -7.65
C ILE A 212 4.81 -1.93 -8.25
N TYR A 213 5.46 -2.81 -7.50
CA TYR A 213 6.51 -3.68 -8.01
C TYR A 213 6.10 -5.13 -7.83
N GLU A 214 6.45 -5.98 -8.80
CA GLU A 214 6.46 -7.42 -8.56
C GLU A 214 7.72 -7.79 -7.79
N VAL A 215 7.55 -8.62 -6.75
CA VAL A 215 8.65 -9.04 -5.88
C VAL A 215 8.58 -10.54 -5.60
N ARG A 216 9.72 -11.12 -5.24
CA ARG A 216 9.79 -12.43 -4.60
C ARG A 216 10.15 -12.24 -3.14
N LEU A 217 9.48 -12.97 -2.26
CA LEU A 217 9.90 -13.06 -0.86
C LEU A 217 11.21 -13.85 -0.81
N ASP A 218 12.21 -13.29 -0.15
CA ASP A 218 13.43 -14.03 0.13
C ASP A 218 13.07 -15.03 1.24
N ASP A 219 13.28 -16.31 0.98
CA ASP A 219 12.86 -17.38 1.88
C ASP A 219 13.63 -17.29 3.21
N GLU A 220 12.98 -16.80 4.26
CA GLU A 220 13.52 -16.82 5.63
C GLU A 220 13.62 -18.27 6.18
N SER A 221 13.13 -19.29 5.45
CA SER A 221 13.07 -20.69 5.89
C SER A 221 14.04 -21.66 5.22
N THR A 222 14.99 -21.20 4.40
CA THR A 222 16.17 -22.03 4.13
C THR A 222 17.25 -21.72 5.17
N PRO A 223 17.53 -22.61 6.16
CA PRO A 223 18.86 -22.61 6.73
C PRO A 223 19.79 -22.77 5.53
N LYS A 224 20.58 -21.74 5.22
CA LYS A 224 21.78 -21.92 4.41
C LYS A 224 22.51 -23.05 5.09
N PHE A 225 22.48 -24.25 4.52
CA PHE A 225 23.40 -25.31 4.90
C PHE A 225 24.77 -24.74 4.56
N ALA A 226 25.35 -24.00 5.49
CA ALA A 226 26.76 -23.74 5.50
C ALA A 226 27.38 -25.15 5.58
N PRO A 227 28.19 -25.56 4.58
CA PRO A 227 28.98 -26.77 4.77
C PRO A 227 29.74 -26.61 6.08
N PRO A 228 29.72 -27.62 6.99
CA PRO A 228 30.33 -27.47 8.29
C PRO A 228 31.79 -27.04 8.13
N PRO A 229 32.26 -26.05 8.90
CA PRO A 229 33.64 -25.62 8.82
C PRO A 229 34.52 -26.78 9.31
N ASN A 230 35.27 -27.38 8.39
CA ASN A 230 36.38 -28.30 8.64
C ASN A 230 36.03 -29.53 9.49
N SER A 231 35.42 -30.55 8.87
CA SER A 231 35.59 -31.93 9.31
C SER A 231 37.06 -32.34 9.10
N LYS A 232 37.89 -32.19 10.14
CA LYS A 232 39.21 -32.82 10.20
C LYS A 232 39.07 -34.35 10.02
N PRO A 233 40.07 -35.06 9.45
CA PRO A 233 40.00 -36.50 9.26
C PRO A 233 39.73 -37.24 10.58
N ASN A 234 38.79 -38.17 10.52
CA ASN A 234 38.38 -39.11 11.55
C ASN A 234 39.58 -39.72 12.30
N THR A 235 39.81 -39.32 13.55
CA THR A 235 40.55 -40.13 14.53
C THR A 235 39.54 -40.97 15.30
N GLN A 236 39.18 -42.10 14.72
CA GLN A 236 38.50 -43.19 15.39
C GLN A 236 39.41 -43.72 16.53
N PRO A 237 38.95 -43.85 17.79
CA PRO A 237 39.70 -44.62 18.77
C PRO A 237 39.75 -46.09 18.33
N GLN A 238 40.95 -46.59 18.03
CA GLN A 238 41.18 -48.02 17.81
C GLN A 238 40.93 -48.77 19.13
N ALA A 239 39.92 -49.64 19.15
CA ALA A 239 39.80 -50.66 20.19
C ALA A 239 40.90 -51.70 19.98
N PHE A 240 41.70 -51.96 21.01
CA PHE A 240 42.73 -53.01 21.00
C PHE A 240 42.08 -54.40 20.87
N PRO A 241 42.68 -55.34 20.14
CA PRO A 241 42.34 -56.75 20.29
C PRO A 241 42.85 -57.26 21.64
N ALA A 242 42.02 -58.00 22.38
CA ALA A 242 42.47 -58.79 23.51
C ALA A 242 43.34 -59.95 23.00
N ASP A 243 44.51 -60.13 23.60
CA ASP A 243 45.37 -61.29 23.36
C ASP A 243 44.72 -62.58 23.89
N LYS A 244 45.15 -63.71 23.32
CA LYS A 244 44.66 -65.09 23.54
C LYS A 244 44.53 -65.54 24.99
#